data_AF-A0A6J4FLE6-F1
#
_entry.id   AF-A0A6J4FLE6-F1
#
_cell.length_a   1.000
_cell.length_b   1.000
_cell.length_c   1.000
_cell.angle_alpha   90.00
_cell.angle_beta   90.00
_cell.angle_gamma   90.00
#
_symmetry.space_group_name_H-M   'P 1'
#
loop_
_entity.id
_entity.type
_entity.pdbx_description
1 polymer ?
#
loop_
_entity_poly.entity_id
_entity_poly.type
_entity_poly.pdbx_seq_one_letter_code
_entity_poly.pdbx_strand_id
1 'polypeptide(L)'
;MAAFVLALAIHLIASVIWVGGMFFAHMVLRPSVMDMAPPERLALWSKVLPRFFAWVWASIAALLVTGYGVLFLGYRGGIGGGGLHIDIMQATGLIMVANFIYLYFGPFGGFKTLLAAGDIKGAAAAQGRIRQIVTINLVLGLVTLAVGGTGTLWAY
;
A
#
# COMPACT_ATOMS: atom_id res chain seq x y z
N MET A 1 25.17 5.33 13.32
CA MET A 1 25.00 6.05 12.04
C MET A 1 24.62 5.12 10.89
N ALA A 2 25.41 4.10 10.57
CA ALA A 2 25.12 3.18 9.45
C ALA A 2 23.74 2.49 9.52
N ALA A 3 23.36 1.97 10.70
CA ALA A 3 22.05 1.32 10.90
C ALA A 3 20.86 2.25 10.63
N PHE A 4 20.98 3.54 10.97
CA PHE A 4 19.96 4.55 10.75
C PHE A 4 19.77 4.84 9.25
N VAL A 5 20.89 5.04 8.54
CA VAL A 5 20.88 5.25 7.08
C VAL A 5 20.28 4.04 6.37
N LEU A 6 20.66 2.83 6.77
CA LEU A 6 20.11 1.61 6.20
C LEU A 6 18.61 1.47 6.45
N ALA A 7 18.15 1.73 7.67
CA ALA A 7 16.73 1.69 8.00
C ALA A 7 15.93 2.67 7.15
N LEU A 8 16.40 3.91 6.99
CA LEU A 8 15.76 4.90 6.12
C LEU A 8 15.76 4.50 4.65
N ALA A 9 16.88 3.97 4.13
CA ALA A 9 16.95 3.52 2.75
C ALA A 9 15.94 2.39 2.48
N ILE A 10 15.85 1.41 3.39
CA ILE A 10 14.87 0.31 3.30
C ILE A 10 13.44 0.88 3.40
N HIS A 11 13.20 1.81 4.32
CA HIS A 11 11.88 2.44 4.49
C HIS A 11 11.41 3.14 3.22
N LEU A 12 12.30 3.91 2.58
CA LEU A 12 12.02 4.60 1.31
C LEU A 12 11.79 3.62 0.16
N ILE A 13 12.59 2.57 0.05
CA ILE A 13 12.39 1.56 -1.00
C ILE A 13 11.05 0.84 -0.82
N ALA A 14 10.71 0.46 0.42
CA ALA A 14 9.44 -0.19 0.72
C ALA A 14 8.23 0.71 0.43
N SER A 15 8.32 2.02 0.74
CA SER A 15 7.25 2.97 0.43
C SER A 15 7.06 3.14 -1.09
N VAL A 16 8.16 3.21 -1.85
CA VAL A 16 8.13 3.28 -3.32
C VAL A 16 7.55 2.01 -3.93
N ILE A 17 7.95 0.82 -3.47
CA ILE A 17 7.42 -0.45 -3.99
C ILE A 17 5.91 -0.53 -3.79
N TRP A 18 5.43 -0.20 -2.58
CA TRP A 18 4.00 -0.29 -2.28
C TRP A 18 3.20 0.77 -3.03
N VAL A 19 3.53 2.06 -2.85
CA VAL A 19 2.77 3.17 -3.44
C VAL A 19 2.92 3.19 -4.97
N GLY A 20 4.14 2.99 -5.47
CA GLY A 20 4.43 2.88 -6.90
C GLY A 20 3.75 1.68 -7.55
N GLY A 21 3.66 0.54 -6.86
CA GLY A 21 2.92 -0.63 -7.34
C GLY A 21 1.41 -0.36 -7.46
N MET A 22 0.81 0.36 -6.50
CA MET A 22 -0.59 0.80 -6.61
C MET A 22 -0.78 1.79 -7.76
N PHE A 23 0.14 2.74 -7.92
CA PHE A 23 0.12 3.69 -9.04
C PHE A 23 0.17 2.95 -10.38
N PHE A 24 1.11 2.01 -10.55
CA PHE A 24 1.22 1.18 -11.74
C PHE A 24 -0.08 0.39 -12.00
N ALA A 25 -0.65 -0.25 -10.97
CA ALA A 25 -1.89 -1.01 -11.10
C ALA A 25 -3.05 -0.16 -11.63
N HIS A 26 -3.14 1.11 -11.19
CA HIS A 26 -4.20 2.03 -11.57
C HIS A 26 -3.98 2.74 -12.90
N MET A 27 -2.79 3.28 -13.12
CA MET A 27 -2.49 4.18 -14.24
C MET A 27 -1.99 3.44 -15.48
N VAL A 28 -1.42 2.24 -15.30
CA VAL A 28 -0.82 1.48 -16.40
C VAL A 28 -1.58 0.20 -16.63
N LEU A 29 -1.57 -0.73 -15.66
CA LEU A 29 -2.12 -2.06 -15.87
C LEU A 29 -3.62 -2.04 -16.17
N ARG A 30 -4.41 -1.30 -15.37
CA ARG A 30 -5.86 -1.28 -15.55
C ARG A 30 -6.29 -0.76 -16.94
N PRO A 31 -5.84 0.42 -17.42
CA PRO A 31 -6.17 0.88 -18.76
C PRO A 31 -5.77 -0.11 -19.84
N SER A 32 -4.59 -0.73 -19.73
CA SER A 32 -4.07 -1.68 -20.72
C SER A 32 -4.87 -2.97 -20.88
N VAL A 33 -5.81 -3.25 -19.97
CA VAL A 33 -6.62 -4.48 -19.98
C VAL A 33 -8.11 -4.18 -20.16
N MET A 34 -8.47 -2.93 -20.45
CA MET A 34 -9.88 -2.53 -20.57
C MET A 34 -10.58 -3.17 -21.77
N ASP A 35 -9.87 -3.42 -22.86
CA ASP A 35 -10.39 -4.03 -24.08
C ASP A 35 -10.55 -5.56 -23.98
N MET A 36 -10.01 -6.17 -22.91
CA MET A 36 -10.19 -7.60 -22.65
C MET A 36 -11.63 -7.91 -22.24
N ALA A 37 -12.10 -9.10 -22.63
CA ALA A 37 -13.39 -9.61 -22.19
C ALA A 37 -13.42 -9.72 -20.65
N PRO A 38 -14.58 -9.51 -20.00
CA PRO A 38 -14.64 -9.48 -18.53
C PRO A 38 -14.06 -10.72 -17.83
N PRO A 39 -14.34 -11.96 -18.27
CA PRO A 39 -13.76 -13.16 -17.63
C PRO A 39 -12.23 -13.22 -17.75
N GLU A 40 -11.68 -12.87 -18.91
CA GLU A 40 -10.24 -12.88 -19.16
C GLU A 40 -9.52 -11.84 -18.31
N ARG A 41 -10.10 -10.64 -18.21
CA ARG A 41 -9.59 -9.57 -17.34
C ARG A 41 -9.58 -9.99 -15.87
N LEU A 42 -10.64 -10.63 -15.38
CA LEU A 42 -10.69 -11.14 -14.00
C LEU A 42 -9.67 -12.26 -13.79
N ALA A 43 -9.46 -13.15 -14.76
CA ALA A 43 -8.43 -14.19 -14.71
C ALA A 43 -7.00 -13.62 -14.69
N LEU A 44 -6.76 -12.48 -15.35
CA LEU A 44 -5.49 -11.76 -15.21
C LEU A 44 -5.33 -11.20 -13.78
N TRP A 45 -6.35 -10.52 -13.26
CA TRP A 45 -6.30 -9.98 -11.90
C TRP A 45 -6.13 -11.06 -10.82
N SER A 46 -6.68 -12.26 -11.01
CA SER A 46 -6.46 -13.39 -10.09
C SER A 46 -5.01 -13.86 -10.04
N LYS A 47 -4.23 -13.59 -11.09
CA LYS A 47 -2.79 -13.86 -11.15
C LYS A 47 -1.96 -12.68 -10.62
N VAL A 48 -2.35 -11.45 -10.94
CA VAL A 48 -1.60 -10.24 -10.54
C VAL A 48 -1.70 -9.97 -9.05
N LEU A 49 -2.94 -9.97 -8.49
CA LEU A 49 -3.19 -9.56 -7.11
C LEU A 49 -2.41 -10.37 -6.07
N PRO A 50 -2.35 -11.72 -6.09
CA PRO A 50 -1.57 -12.47 -5.11
C PRO A 50 -0.08 -12.11 -5.12
N ARG A 51 0.51 -11.92 -6.31
CA ARG A 51 1.93 -11.55 -6.45
C ARG A 51 2.17 -10.14 -5.92
N PHE A 52 1.30 -9.20 -6.28
CA PHE A 52 1.38 -7.84 -5.77
C PHE A 52 1.23 -7.80 -4.24
N PHE A 53 0.26 -8.52 -3.69
CA PHE A 53 0.01 -8.54 -2.24
C PHE A 53 1.14 -9.17 -1.43
N ALA A 54 1.90 -10.11 -1.99
CA ALA A 54 3.11 -10.60 -1.35
C ALA A 54 4.15 -9.47 -1.15
N TRP A 55 4.34 -8.62 -2.16
CA TRP A 55 5.19 -7.43 -2.05
C TRP A 55 4.62 -6.38 -1.10
N VAL A 56 3.30 -6.23 -1.04
CA VAL A 56 2.65 -5.34 -0.07
C VAL A 56 2.90 -5.82 1.36
N TRP A 57 2.74 -7.11 1.66
CA TRP A 57 3.06 -7.66 2.98
C TRP A 57 4.53 -7.43 3.37
N ALA A 58 5.46 -7.69 2.45
CA ALA A 58 6.88 -7.43 2.66
C ALA A 58 7.14 -5.93 2.92
N SER A 59 6.48 -5.05 2.17
CA SER A 59 6.61 -3.60 2.34
C SER A 59 6.05 -3.13 3.68
N ILE A 60 4.89 -3.63 4.11
CA ILE A 60 4.30 -3.33 5.42
C ILE A 60 5.26 -3.73 6.55
N ALA A 61 5.78 -4.95 6.51
CA ALA A 61 6.72 -5.42 7.51
C ALA A 61 7.99 -4.54 7.55
N ALA A 62 8.57 -4.26 6.39
CA ALA A 62 9.74 -3.39 6.28
C ALA A 62 9.47 -1.98 6.82
N LEU A 63 8.34 -1.36 6.45
CA LEU A 63 7.96 -0.01 6.88
C LEU A 63 7.73 0.08 8.39
N LEU A 64 7.02 -0.88 8.99
CA LEU A 64 6.77 -0.90 10.43
C LEU A 64 8.07 -1.11 11.21
N VAL A 65 8.88 -2.10 10.82
CA VAL A 65 10.16 -2.40 11.50
C VAL A 65 11.11 -1.22 11.41
N THR A 66 11.29 -0.64 10.21
CA THR A 66 12.22 0.47 10.02
C THR A 66 11.69 1.78 10.60
N GLY A 67 10.40 2.09 10.43
CA GLY A 67 9.79 3.32 10.91
C GLY A 67 9.81 3.40 12.44
N TYR A 68 9.27 2.39 13.12
CA TYR A 68 9.31 2.36 14.58
C TYR A 68 10.73 2.14 15.11
N GLY A 69 11.55 1.35 14.43
CA GLY A 69 12.96 1.18 14.80
C GLY A 69 13.72 2.52 14.81
N VAL A 70 13.51 3.37 13.80
CA VAL A 70 14.08 4.72 13.75
C VAL A 70 13.59 5.60 14.89
N LEU A 71 12.30 5.54 15.25
CA LEU A 71 11.75 6.28 16.39
C LEU A 71 12.33 5.80 17.73
N PHE A 72 12.43 4.49 17.94
CA PHE A 72 12.99 3.90 19.16
C PHE A 72 14.50 4.14 19.32
N LEU A 73 15.24 4.23 18.21
CA LEU A 73 16.68 4.50 18.20
C LEU A 73 17.02 5.99 18.38
N GLY A 74 16.03 6.86 18.64
CA GLY A 74 16.25 8.23 19.08
C GLY A 74 16.21 9.29 17.96
N TYR A 75 15.44 9.07 16.89
CA TYR A 75 15.11 10.18 15.97
C TYR A 75 14.38 11.27 16.75
N ARG A 76 15.02 12.44 16.90
CA ARG A 76 14.49 13.72 17.42
C ARG A 76 13.27 13.54 18.35
N GLY A 77 13.49 13.04 19.57
CA GLY A 77 12.47 13.02 20.64
C GLY A 77 11.64 11.74 20.80
N GLY A 78 11.87 10.68 20.00
CA GLY A 78 11.22 9.38 20.19
C GLY A 78 9.79 9.32 19.64
N ILE A 79 8.99 8.33 20.08
CA ILE A 79 7.62 8.06 19.55
C ILE A 79 6.66 9.25 19.67
N GLY A 80 6.86 10.13 20.66
CA GLY A 80 6.01 11.31 20.89
C GLY A 80 6.70 12.66 20.64
N GLY A 81 7.93 12.67 20.10
CA GLY A 81 8.74 13.88 19.92
C GLY A 81 8.99 14.28 18.47
N GLY A 82 8.43 13.53 17.52
CA GLY A 82 8.48 13.85 16.10
C GLY A 82 7.80 15.19 15.76
N GLY A 83 8.23 15.84 14.68
CA GLY A 83 7.45 16.93 14.11
C GLY A 83 6.12 16.42 13.55
N LEU A 84 5.12 17.31 13.41
CA LEU A 84 3.75 16.98 12.96
C LEU A 84 3.68 16.06 11.72
N HIS A 85 4.63 16.17 10.80
CA HIS A 85 4.70 15.32 9.62
C HIS A 85 4.86 13.81 9.96
N ILE A 86 5.55 13.48 11.04
CA ILE A 86 5.74 12.09 11.50
C ILE A 86 4.43 11.53 12.05
N ASP A 87 3.70 12.31 12.84
CA ASP A 87 2.39 11.91 13.37
C ASP A 87 1.41 11.65 12.22
N ILE A 88 1.41 12.53 11.21
CA ILE A 88 0.61 12.33 10.00
C ILE A 88 1.03 11.05 9.29
N MET A 89 2.33 10.80 9.08
CA MET A 89 2.83 9.58 8.44
C MET A 89 2.42 8.31 9.20
N GLN A 90 2.48 8.33 10.53
CA GLN A 90 2.07 7.20 11.36
C GLN A 90 0.56 6.96 11.22
N ALA A 91 -0.26 8.01 11.33
CA ALA A 91 -1.70 7.89 11.23
C ALA A 91 -2.13 7.36 9.86
N THR A 92 -1.64 7.96 8.77
CA THR A 92 -1.97 7.52 7.41
C THR A 92 -1.43 6.13 7.11
N GLY A 93 -0.20 5.82 7.53
CA GLY A 93 0.40 4.50 7.37
C GLY A 93 -0.40 3.39 8.06
N LEU A 94 -0.85 3.61 9.30
CA LEU A 94 -1.68 2.66 10.02
C LEU A 94 -3.06 2.48 9.39
N ILE A 95 -3.69 3.55 8.92
CA ILE A 95 -4.95 3.48 8.16
C ILE A 95 -4.76 2.65 6.89
N MET A 96 -3.68 2.86 6.14
CA MET A 96 -3.38 2.10 4.92
C MET A 96 -3.18 0.61 5.20
N VAL A 97 -2.49 0.26 6.31
CA VAL A 97 -2.33 -1.12 6.76
C VAL A 97 -3.68 -1.74 7.11
N ALA A 98 -4.53 -1.04 7.87
CA ALA A 98 -5.86 -1.52 8.23
C ALA A 98 -6.73 -1.79 6.98
N ASN A 99 -6.74 -0.84 6.04
CA ASN A 99 -7.41 -0.99 4.74
C ASN A 99 -6.92 -2.22 3.98
N PHE A 100 -5.60 -2.45 3.96
CA PHE A 100 -5.03 -3.59 3.27
C PHE A 100 -5.39 -4.93 3.93
N ILE A 101 -5.36 -5.01 5.26
CA ILE A 101 -5.79 -6.20 6.01
C ILE A 101 -7.25 -6.52 5.68
N TYR A 102 -8.14 -5.53 5.77
CA TYR A 102 -9.55 -5.70 5.43
C TYR A 102 -9.72 -6.16 3.96
N LEU A 103 -9.04 -5.50 3.02
CA LEU A 103 -9.05 -5.87 1.61
C LEU A 103 -8.62 -7.33 1.39
N TYR A 104 -7.51 -7.74 2.02
CA TYR A 104 -6.87 -9.03 1.78
C TYR A 104 -7.73 -10.20 2.29
N PHE A 105 -8.25 -10.09 3.52
CA PHE A 105 -9.04 -11.15 4.13
C PHE A 105 -10.52 -11.12 3.74
N GLY A 106 -11.07 -9.95 3.37
CA GLY A 106 -12.46 -9.82 2.92
C GLY A 106 -12.58 -9.88 1.39
N PRO A 107 -12.59 -8.72 0.69
CA PRO A 107 -12.82 -8.65 -0.75
C PRO A 107 -11.96 -9.57 -1.62
N PHE A 108 -10.67 -9.72 -1.32
CA PHE A 108 -9.79 -10.58 -2.11
C PHE A 108 -10.06 -12.07 -1.91
N GLY A 109 -10.36 -12.50 -0.68
CA GLY A 109 -10.85 -13.85 -0.40
C GLY A 109 -12.11 -14.14 -1.20
N GLY A 110 -13.11 -13.26 -1.10
CA GLY A 110 -14.37 -13.38 -1.85
C GLY A 110 -14.18 -13.40 -3.36
N PHE A 111 -13.31 -12.55 -3.90
CA PHE A 111 -12.98 -12.51 -5.33
C PHE A 111 -12.47 -13.86 -5.84
N LYS A 112 -11.53 -14.49 -5.13
CA LYS A 112 -10.98 -15.79 -5.54
C LYS A 112 -12.05 -16.89 -5.51
N THR A 113 -12.85 -16.94 -4.45
CA THR A 113 -13.92 -17.94 -4.31
C THR A 113 -14.98 -17.81 -5.39
N LEU A 114 -15.46 -16.59 -5.64
CA LEU A 114 -16.49 -16.33 -6.65
C LEU A 114 -15.99 -16.63 -8.06
N LEU A 115 -14.75 -16.27 -8.36
CA LEU A 115 -14.15 -16.56 -9.67
C LEU A 115 -13.98 -18.07 -9.89
N ALA A 116 -13.56 -18.82 -8.86
CA ALA A 116 -13.44 -20.27 -8.92
C ALA A 116 -14.79 -20.97 -9.11
N ALA A 117 -15.87 -20.39 -8.57
CA ALA A 117 -17.24 -20.87 -8.75
C ALA A 117 -17.87 -20.47 -10.11
N GLY A 118 -17.16 -19.72 -10.96
CA GLY A 118 -17.67 -19.23 -12.24
C GLY A 118 -18.65 -18.05 -12.12
N ASP A 119 -18.84 -17.47 -10.93
CA ASP A 119 -19.67 -16.27 -10.75
C ASP A 119 -18.91 -15.01 -11.17
N ILE A 120 -18.97 -14.71 -12.47
CA ILE A 120 -18.31 -13.55 -13.08
C ILE A 120 -18.84 -12.24 -12.53
N LYS A 121 -20.14 -12.13 -12.25
CA LYS A 121 -20.76 -10.90 -11.77
C LYS A 121 -20.34 -10.61 -10.33
N GLY A 122 -20.38 -11.63 -9.47
CA GLY A 122 -19.90 -11.55 -8.09
C GLY A 122 -18.40 -11.24 -8.03
N ALA A 123 -17.58 -11.95 -8.80
CA ALA A 123 -16.15 -11.72 -8.88
C ALA A 123 -15.80 -10.29 -9.35
N ALA A 124 -16.49 -9.78 -10.37
CA ALA A 124 -16.33 -8.39 -10.83
C ALA A 124 -16.70 -7.38 -9.74
N ALA A 125 -17.77 -7.64 -8.99
CA ALA A 125 -18.19 -6.78 -7.90
C ALA A 125 -17.15 -6.78 -6.75
N ALA A 126 -16.58 -7.94 -6.40
CA ALA A 126 -15.50 -8.05 -5.42
C ALA A 126 -14.22 -7.33 -5.89
N GLN A 127 -13.82 -7.52 -7.15
CA GLN A 127 -12.70 -6.79 -7.77
C GLN A 127 -12.92 -5.26 -7.71
N GLY A 128 -14.16 -4.82 -7.91
CA GLY A 128 -14.55 -3.42 -7.75
C GLY A 128 -14.26 -2.87 -6.35
N ARG A 129 -14.59 -3.62 -5.29
CA ARG A 129 -14.27 -3.22 -3.90
C ARG A 129 -12.76 -3.19 -3.66
N ILE A 130 -12.02 -4.19 -4.13
CA ILE A 130 -10.55 -4.20 -4.06
C ILE A 130 -10.00 -2.91 -4.66
N ARG A 131 -10.45 -2.56 -5.87
CA ARG A 131 -10.01 -1.35 -6.57
C ARG A 131 -10.31 -0.07 -5.78
N GLN A 132 -11.48 0.05 -5.18
CA GLN A 132 -11.85 1.22 -4.38
C GLN A 132 -10.90 1.40 -3.19
N ILE A 133 -10.62 0.32 -2.45
CA ILE A 133 -9.72 0.36 -1.30
C ILE A 133 -8.27 0.65 -1.74
N VAL A 134 -7.80 0.06 -2.84
CA VAL A 134 -6.48 0.38 -3.41
C VAL A 134 -6.40 1.85 -3.84
N THR A 135 -7.48 2.43 -4.37
CA THR A 135 -7.52 3.86 -4.73
C THR A 135 -7.37 4.73 -3.48
N ILE A 136 -8.10 4.43 -2.41
CA ILE A 136 -7.99 5.13 -1.12
C ILE A 136 -6.56 5.04 -0.60
N ASN A 137 -5.97 3.85 -0.60
CA ASN A 137 -4.59 3.64 -0.16
C ASN A 137 -3.56 4.33 -1.06
N LEU A 138 -3.79 4.42 -2.37
CA LEU A 138 -2.91 5.16 -3.27
C LEU A 138 -2.91 6.66 -2.93
N VAL A 139 -4.09 7.26 -2.73
CA VAL A 139 -4.18 8.68 -2.34
C VAL A 139 -3.50 8.92 -1.00
N LEU A 140 -3.81 8.11 0.02
CA LEU A 140 -3.15 8.18 1.32
C LEU A 140 -1.63 8.01 1.20
N GLY A 141 -1.17 7.07 0.38
CA GLY A 141 0.25 6.81 0.16
C GLY A 141 0.97 7.99 -0.48
N LEU A 142 0.37 8.62 -1.50
CA LEU A 142 0.93 9.82 -2.14
C LEU A 142 1.00 11.00 -1.17
N VAL A 143 -0.04 11.21 -0.37
CA VAL A 143 -0.04 12.23 0.70
C VAL A 143 1.06 11.93 1.71
N THR A 144 1.18 10.69 2.15
CA THR A 144 2.20 10.25 3.12
C THR A 144 3.61 10.48 2.61
N LEU A 145 3.87 10.18 1.32
CA LEU A 145 5.17 10.44 0.69
C LEU A 145 5.49 11.94 0.63
N ALA A 146 4.51 12.77 0.25
CA ALA A 146 4.70 14.22 0.18
C ALA A 146 4.98 14.81 1.57
N VAL A 147 4.22 14.39 2.58
CA VAL A 147 4.40 14.78 3.98
C VAL A 147 5.76 14.35 4.51
N GLY A 148 6.15 13.08 4.29
CA GLY A 148 7.44 12.57 4.76
C GLY A 148 8.64 13.22 4.07
N GLY A 149 8.53 13.52 2.76
CA GLY A 149 9.59 14.15 1.99
C GLY A 149 9.76 15.64 2.26
N THR A 150 8.68 16.35 2.60
CA THR A 150 8.71 17.82 2.80
C THR A 150 8.62 18.25 4.25
N GLY A 151 8.26 17.36 5.17
CA GLY A 151 7.93 17.71 6.56
C GLY A 151 9.04 18.36 7.36
N THR A 152 10.30 18.09 7.02
CA THR A 152 11.48 18.75 7.62
C THR A 152 11.63 20.20 7.16
N LEU A 153 10.94 20.60 6.10
CA LEU A 153 10.98 21.93 5.51
C LEU A 153 9.86 22.86 6.00
N TRP A 154 8.84 22.35 6.69
CA TRP A 154 7.64 23.13 7.07
C TRP A 154 7.90 24.25 8.09
N ALA A 155 9.05 24.23 8.75
CA ALA A 155 9.46 25.21 9.75
C ALA A 155 10.52 26.21 9.23
N TYR A 156 10.90 26.14 7.95
CA TYR A 156 11.62 27.21 7.25
C TYR A 156 10.65 28.32 6.87
#